data_AF-A0A949HJE1-F1
#
_entry.id   AF-A0A949HJE1-F1
#
_cell.length_a   1.000
_cell.length_b   1.000
_cell.length_c   1.000
_cell.angle_alpha   90.00
_cell.angle_beta   90.00
_cell.angle_gamma   90.00
#
_symmetry.space_group_name_H-M   'P 1'
#
loop_
_entity.id
_entity.type
_entity.pdbx_description
1 polymer ?
#
loop_
_entity_poly.entity_id
_entity_poly.type
_entity_poly.pdbx_seq_one_letter_code
_entity_poly.pdbx_strand_id
1 'polypeptide(L)' 'MSADWYFMKKGFFGGAKTVGPIAEATFVKKIQTGEIAPETMVSSTSKTHGHWLHLKDIRGSELLLKKSQSGPK' A
#
# COMPACT_ATOMS: atom_id res chain seq x y z
N MET A 1 -2.69 -11.54 12.35
CA MET A 1 -2.75 -11.17 10.92
C MET A 1 -4.11 -10.54 10.67
N SER A 2 -4.21 -9.22 10.50
CA SER A 2 -5.47 -8.56 10.14
C SER A 2 -5.33 -7.98 8.72
N ALA A 3 -6.34 -8.19 7.88
CA ALA A 3 -6.43 -7.58 6.56
C ALA A 3 -7.05 -6.19 6.70
N ASP A 4 -6.25 -5.15 6.47
CA ASP A 4 -6.64 -3.76 6.75
C ASP A 4 -6.25 -2.79 5.63
N TRP A 5 -5.42 -3.22 4.68
CA TRP A 5 -4.91 -2.32 3.65
C TRP A 5 -5.74 -2.38 2.37
N TYR A 6 -6.02 -1.20 1.83
CA TYR A 6 -6.60 -0.99 0.51
C TYR A 6 -5.65 -0.14 -0.33
N PHE A 7 -5.63 -0.35 -1.65
CA PHE A 7 -4.89 0.50 -2.57
C PHE A 7 -5.65 0.69 -3.88
N MET A 8 -5.43 1.82 -4.56
CA MET A 8 -5.96 2.07 -5.90
C MET A 8 -4.99 1.58 -6.96
N LYS A 9 -5.44 0.64 -7.78
CA LYS A 9 -4.71 0.16 -8.96
C LYS A 9 -5.24 0.86 -10.20
N LYS A 10 -4.34 1.38 -11.04
CA LYS A 10 -4.72 1.91 -12.36
C LYS A 10 -5.14 0.73 -13.25
N GLY A 11 -6.39 0.73 -13.68
CA GLY A 11 -6.94 -0.23 -14.62
C GLY A 11 -6.46 0.04 -16.05
N PHE A 12 -6.50 -1.01 -16.86
CA PHE A 12 -6.04 -0.98 -18.25
C PHE A 12 -6.82 0.00 -19.15
N PHE A 13 -8.06 0.35 -18.77
CA PHE A 13 -8.93 1.29 -19.49
C PHE A 13 -9.10 2.65 -18.77
N GLY A 14 -8.07 3.10 -18.03
CA GLY A 14 -8.06 4.43 -17.42
C GLY A 14 -8.87 4.58 -16.11
N GLY A 15 -9.68 3.59 -15.73
CA GLY A 15 -10.38 3.57 -14.44
C GLY A 15 -9.46 3.18 -13.28
N ALA A 16 -9.61 3.84 -12.12
CA ALA A 16 -8.97 3.40 -10.88
C ALA A 16 -9.83 2.32 -10.20
N LYS A 17 -9.23 1.19 -9.84
CA LYS A 17 -9.90 0.11 -9.10
C LYS A 17 -9.35 0.00 -7.69
N THR A 18 -10.24 0.01 -6.71
CA THR A 18 -9.90 -0.31 -5.32
C THR A 18 -9.62 -1.81 -5.15
N VAL A 19 -8.48 -2.13 -4.52
CA VAL A 19 -8.07 -3.50 -4.20
C VAL A 19 -7.86 -3.61 -2.69
N GLY A 20 -8.58 -4.51 -2.03
CA GLY A 20 -8.48 -4.75 -0.58
C GLY A 20 -9.77 -5.35 0.00
N PRO A 21 -9.79 -5.64 1.31
CA PRO A 21 -8.69 -5.48 2.26
C PRO A 21 -7.62 -6.57 2.06
N ILE A 22 -6.35 -6.21 2.19
CA ILE A 22 -5.22 -7.14 2.20
C ILE A 22 -4.42 -7.04 3.51
N ALA A 23 -3.77 -8.15 3.87
CA ALA A 23 -2.87 -8.18 5.01
C ALA A 23 -1.63 -7.29 4.77
N GLU A 24 -1.07 -6.73 5.85
CA GLU A 24 0.15 -5.90 5.79
C GLU A 24 1.30 -6.63 5.08
N ALA A 25 1.50 -7.92 5.33
CA ALA A 25 2.55 -8.70 4.67
C ALA A 25 2.38 -8.73 3.14
N THR A 26 1.14 -8.87 2.66
CA THR A 26 0.83 -8.82 1.22
C THR A 26 1.01 -7.42 0.67
N PHE A 27 0.60 -6.40 1.41
CA PHE A 27 0.77 -4.99 1.04
C PHE A 27 2.26 -4.64 0.87
N VAL A 28 3.11 -5.01 1.83
CA VAL A 28 4.56 -4.82 1.75
C VAL A 28 5.17 -5.56 0.57
N LYS A 29 4.75 -6.82 0.31
CA LYS A 29 5.18 -7.55 -0.89
C LYS A 29 4.81 -6.83 -2.19
N LYS A 30 3.62 -6.22 -2.25
CA LYS A 30 3.19 -5.46 -3.45
C LYS A 30 3.98 -4.17 -3.64
N ILE A 31 4.44 -3.54 -2.56
CA ILE A 31 5.41 -2.44 -2.62
C ILE A 31 6.74 -2.95 -3.19
N GLN A 32 7.24 -4.10 -2.68
CA GLN A 32 8.49 -4.72 -3.15
C GLN A 32 8.46 -5.07 -4.64
N THR A 33 7.34 -5.60 -5.13
CA THR A 33 7.19 -5.95 -6.55
C THR A 33 6.93 -4.75 -7.44
N GLY A 34 6.81 -3.53 -6.89
CA GLY A 34 6.50 -2.31 -7.63
C GLY A 34 5.04 -2.19 -8.08
N GLU A 35 4.14 -3.05 -7.58
CA GLU A 35 2.70 -2.92 -7.88
C GLU A 35 2.07 -1.75 -7.12
N ILE A 36 2.63 -1.39 -5.96
CA ILE A 36 2.26 -0.23 -5.16
C ILE A 36 3.45 0.73 -5.12
N ALA A 37 3.30 1.87 -5.77
CA ALA A 37 4.29 2.94 -5.78
C ALA A 37 4.04 3.97 -4.66
N PRO A 38 5.02 4.81 -4.30
CA PRO A 38 4.84 5.87 -3.29
C PRO A 38 3.68 6.83 -3.60
N GLU A 39 3.40 7.07 -4.88
CA GLU A 39 2.29 7.86 -5.41
C GLU A 39 0.97 7.07 -5.54
N THR A 40 0.92 5.82 -5.10
CA THR A 40 -0.33 5.05 -5.07
C THR A 40 -1.18 5.50 -3.90
N MET A 41 -2.47 5.75 -4.15
CA MET A 41 -3.45 6.03 -3.10
C MET A 41 -3.74 4.74 -2.32
N VAL A 42 -3.56 4.78 -1.01
CA VAL A 42 -3.79 3.65 -0.11
C VAL A 42 -4.64 4.10 1.08
N SER A 43 -5.31 3.13 1.70
CA SER A 43 -6.12 3.36 2.90
C SER A 43 -5.96 2.18 3.87
N SER A 44 -5.91 2.47 5.16
CA SER A 44 -5.95 1.48 6.23
C SER A 44 -6.74 2.04 7.40
N THR A 45 -7.57 1.21 8.01
CA THR A 45 -8.34 1.60 9.19
C THR A 45 -7.41 1.99 10.34
N SER A 46 -6.27 1.31 10.46
CA SER A 46 -5.31 1.51 11.57
C SER A 46 -4.32 2.65 11.34
N LYS A 47 -3.91 2.92 10.09
CA LYS A 47 -2.84 3.88 9.78
C LYS A 47 -3.33 5.18 9.18
N THR A 48 -4.37 5.12 8.35
CA THR A 48 -4.95 6.30 7.71
C THR A 48 -6.34 6.63 8.26
N HIS A 49 -6.82 5.89 9.26
CA HIS A 49 -8.18 6.01 9.80
C HIS A 49 -9.27 5.90 8.72
N GLY A 50 -9.00 5.08 7.68
CA GLY A 50 -9.90 4.91 6.54
C GLY A 50 -9.78 5.99 5.44
N HIS A 51 -8.97 7.04 5.65
CA HIS A 51 -8.73 8.05 4.62
C HIS A 51 -7.84 7.51 3.50
N TRP A 52 -8.12 7.96 2.28
CA TRP A 52 -7.28 7.69 1.11
C TRP A 52 -6.16 8.72 1.02
N LEU A 53 -4.92 8.25 1.13
CA LEU A 53 -3.72 9.09 1.07
C LEU A 53 -2.70 8.44 0.16
N HIS A 54 -1.82 9.22 -0.48
CA HIS A 54 -0.68 8.60 -1.17
C HIS A 54 0.20 7.90 -0.15
N LEU A 55 0.77 6.75 -0.52
CA LEU A 55 1.68 6.00 0.35
C LEU A 55 2.80 6.88 0.90
N LYS A 56 3.38 7.78 0.10
CA LYS A 56 4.43 8.73 0.53
C LYS A 56 3.97 9.70 1.61
N ASP A 57 2.69 10.09 1.62
CA ASP A 57 2.13 11.10 2.53
C ASP A 57 1.73 10.51 3.90
N ILE A 58 1.71 9.18 4.03
CA ILE A 58 1.39 8.50 5.30
C ILE A 58 2.56 8.67 6.28
N ARG A 59 2.26 9.12 7.50
CA ARG A 59 3.28 9.19 8.57
C ARG A 59 3.88 7.80 8.83
N GLY A 60 5.20 7.70 8.70
CA GLY A 60 5.94 6.45 8.86
C GLY A 60 5.96 5.55 7.60
N SER A 61 5.54 6.06 6.45
CA SER A 61 5.64 5.39 5.15
C SER A 61 7.07 4.95 4.83
N GLU A 62 8.08 5.72 5.24
CA GLU A 62 9.50 5.38 5.07
C GLU A 62 9.87 4.05 5.72
N LEU A 63 9.24 3.69 6.85
CA LEU A 63 9.49 2.40 7.50
C LEU A 63 8.92 1.24 6.67
N LEU A 64 7.79 1.43 6.00
CA LEU A 64 7.19 0.44 5.10
C LEU A 64 8.02 0.29 3.81
N LEU A 65 8.48 1.42 3.25
CA LEU A 65 9.37 1.45 2.09
C LEU A 65 10.74 0.82 2.42
N LYS A 66 11.28 1.06 3.62
CA LYS A 66 12.52 0.44 4.09
C LYS A 66 12.35 -1.06 4.39
N LYS A 67 11.21 -1.47 4.96
CA LYS A 67 10.86 -2.88 5.17
C LYS A 67 10.74 -3.62 3.83
N SER A 68 10.32 -2.94 2.78
CA SER A 68 10.36 -3.45 1.41
C SER A 68 11.82 -3.71 0.95
N GLN A 69 12.76 -2.82 1.25
CA GLN A 69 14.17 -2.99 0.86
C GLN A 69 14.95 -4.04 1.69
N SER A 70 14.45 -4.44 2.86
CA SER A 70 15.12 -5.37 3.77
C SER A 70 14.67 -6.84 3.61
N GLY A 71 14.47 -7.31 2.38
CA GLY A 71 14.27 -8.73 2.10
C GLY A 71 15.57 -9.54 2.28
N PRO A 72 15.52 -10.79 2.75
CA PRO A 72 16.72 -11.58 3.03
C PRO A 72 17.51 -11.84 1.74
N LYS A 73 18.83 -11.69 1.88
CA LYS A 73 19.84 -12.01 0.87
C LYS A 73 19.83 -13.49 0.52
#